data_AF-A0A2D9HEU4-F1
#
_entry.id   AF-A0A2D9HEU4-F1
#
_cell.length_a   1.000
_cell.length_b   1.000
_cell.length_c   1.000
_cell.angle_alpha   90.00
_cell.angle_beta   90.00
_cell.angle_gamma   90.00
#
_symmetry.space_group_name_H-M   'P 1'
#
loop_
_entity.id
_entity.type
_entity.pdbx_description
1 polymer ?
#
loop_
_entity_poly.entity_id
_entity_poly.type
_entity_poly.pdbx_seq_one_letter_code
_entity_poly.pdbx_strand_id
1 'polypeptide(L)' 'MDLRGEICPLTFVQIKLWLEEAPVGSRLEVLLDHEPATRQIPRSLSLFGQRFDGIEEIETGLWRLELTKVTPDPTELVP' A
#
# COMPACT_ATOMS: atom_id res chain seq x y z
N MET A 1 1.98 -3.22 8.87
CA MET A 1 2.60 -1.89 8.99
C MET A 1 1.55 -0.92 9.49
N ASP A 2 1.88 -0.15 10.52
CA ASP A 2 0.97 0.85 11.08
C ASP A 2 1.34 2.22 10.52
N LEU A 3 0.42 2.85 9.80
CA LEU A 3 0.58 4.18 9.20
C LEU A 3 -0.50 5.15 9.68
N ARG A 4 -1.12 4.87 10.84
CA ARG A 4 -2.06 5.81 11.46
C ARG A 4 -1.37 7.11 11.84
N GLY A 5 -2.07 8.22 11.71
CA GLY A 5 -1.55 9.58 11.93
C GLY A 5 -0.71 10.10 10.77
N GLU A 6 -0.40 9.27 9.77
CA GLU A 6 0.36 9.66 8.59
C GLU A 6 -0.57 10.03 7.44
N ILE A 7 -0.23 11.12 6.76
CA ILE A 7 -0.93 11.57 5.55
C ILE A 7 -0.02 11.44 4.33
N CYS A 8 -0.62 11.44 3.14
CA CYS A 8 0.13 11.49 1.89
C CYS A 8 1.08 12.72 1.88
N PRO A 9 2.32 12.56 1.37
CA PRO A 9 2.85 11.40 0.65
C PRO A 9 3.51 10.32 1.53
N LEU A 10 3.58 10.50 2.86
CA LEU A 10 4.40 9.63 3.71
C LEU A 10 3.90 8.18 3.72
N THR A 11 2.57 7.99 3.75
CA THR A 11 1.97 6.64 3.66
C THR A 11 2.40 5.90 2.39
N PHE A 12 2.48 6.60 1.27
CA PHE A 12 2.92 6.05 -0.01
C PHE A 12 4.43 5.76 -0.02
N VAL A 13 5.26 6.66 0.53
CA VAL A 13 6.71 6.45 0.63
C VAL A 13 7.02 5.18 1.42
N GLN A 14 6.35 4.97 2.56
CA GLN A 14 6.56 3.78 3.40
C GLN A 14 6.19 2.49 2.67
N ILE A 15 5.05 2.47 1.96
CA ILE A 15 4.64 1.31 1.15
C ILE A 15 5.64 1.06 0.02
N LYS A 16 6.15 2.12 -0.64
CA LYS A 16 7.14 1.99 -1.71
C LYS A 16 8.47 1.42 -1.20
N LEU A 17 8.98 1.90 -0.06
CA LEU A 17 10.20 1.37 0.55
C LEU A 17 10.05 -0.11 0.90
N TRP A 18 8.90 -0.50 1.47
CA TRP A 18 8.62 -1.91 1.70
C TRP A 18 8.60 -2.72 0.39
N LEU A 19 7.99 -2.18 -0.67
CA LEU A 19 7.99 -2.82 -1.99
C LEU A 19 9.38 -2.94 -2.61
N GLU A 20 10.31 -2.02 -2.34
CA GLU A 20 11.69 -2.08 -2.84
C GLU A 20 12.47 -3.20 -2.14
N GLU A 21 12.28 -3.38 -0.83
CA GLU A 21 13.05 -4.33 -0.01
C GLU A 21 12.46 -5.76 0.01
N ALA A 22 11.14 -5.91 -0.05
CA ALA A 22 10.49 -7.20 0.14
C ALA A 22 10.75 -8.17 -1.03
N PRO A 23 10.90 -9.48 -0.78
CA PRO A 23 10.90 -10.48 -1.85
C PRO A 23 9.57 -10.53 -2.61
N VAL A 24 9.59 -10.88 -3.90
CA VAL A 24 8.37 -11.18 -4.67
C VAL A 24 7.59 -12.32 -3.99
N GLY A 25 6.27 -12.17 -3.89
CA GLY A 25 5.37 -13.07 -3.16
C GLY A 25 5.12 -12.65 -1.70
N SER A 26 5.85 -11.66 -1.19
CA SER A 26 5.61 -11.14 0.17
C SER A 26 4.26 -10.43 0.27
N ARG A 27 3.63 -10.57 1.44
CA ARG A 27 2.37 -9.90 1.79
C ARG A 27 2.61 -8.77 2.79
N LEU A 28 1.82 -7.72 2.68
CA LEU A 28 1.81 -6.59 3.59
C LEU A 28 0.37 -6.25 3.98
N GLU A 29 0.14 -6.19 5.28
CA GLU A 29 -1.04 -5.56 5.88
C GLU A 29 -0.67 -4.13 6.30
N VAL A 30 -1.56 -3.17 6.05
CA VAL A 30 -1.38 -1.75 6.38
C VAL A 30 -2.59 -1.23 7.15
N LEU A 31 -2.36 -0.56 8.29
CA LEU A 31 -3.40 0.18 9.02
C LEU A 31 -3.35 1.66 8.67
N LEU A 32 -4.51 2.24 8.37
CA LEU A 32 -4.68 3.62 7.90
C LEU A 32 -5.87 4.25 8.63
N ASP A 33 -5.78 5.53 8.98
CA ASP A 33 -6.87 6.30 9.61
C ASP A 33 -7.34 7.51 8.77
N HIS A 34 -7.00 7.50 7.47
CA HIS A 34 -7.32 8.58 6.54
C HIS A 34 -8.08 8.06 5.31
N GLU A 35 -9.37 8.41 5.19
CA GLU A 35 -10.28 7.87 4.16
C GLU A 35 -9.74 8.03 2.72
N PRO A 36 -9.17 9.17 2.29
CA PRO A 36 -8.61 9.25 0.94
C PRO A 36 -7.49 8.25 0.60
N ALA A 37 -6.76 7.74 1.61
CA ALA A 37 -5.70 6.75 1.39
C ALA A 37 -6.26 5.42 0.85
N THR A 38 -7.51 5.10 1.22
CA THR A 38 -8.25 3.91 0.76
C THR A 38 -8.41 3.85 -0.75
N ARG A 39 -8.46 5.01 -1.43
CA ARG A 39 -8.56 5.10 -2.90
C ARG A 39 -7.22 5.33 -3.57
N GLN A 40 -6.34 6.11 -2.94
CA GLN A 40 -5.06 6.48 -3.53
C GLN A 40 -4.08 5.31 -3.57
N ILE A 41 -4.01 4.51 -2.49
CA ILE A 41 -3.06 3.40 -2.41
C ILE A 41 -3.35 2.32 -3.46
N PRO A 42 -4.60 1.81 -3.63
CA PRO A 42 -4.88 0.81 -4.67
C PRO A 42 -4.52 1.29 -6.08
N ARG A 43 -4.78 2.58 -6.38
CA ARG A 43 -4.38 3.18 -7.66
C ARG A 43 -2.86 3.14 -7.84
N SER A 44 -2.11 3.53 -6.82
CA SER A 44 -0.65 3.48 -6.83
C SER A 44 -0.09 2.07 -7.00
N LEU A 45 -0.66 1.08 -6.29
CA LEU A 45 -0.28 -0.33 -6.42
C LEU A 45 -0.50 -0.82 -7.85
N SER A 46 -1.62 -0.45 -8.49
CA SER A 46 -1.87 -0.79 -9.89
C SER A 46 -0.84 -0.17 -10.83
N LEU A 47 -0.39 1.07 -10.59
CA LEU A 47 0.65 1.72 -11.40
C LEU A 47 2.00 1.02 -11.26
N PHE A 48 2.30 0.49 -10.08
CA PHE A 48 3.51 -0.27 -9.79
C PHE A 48 3.41 -1.74 -10.16
N GLY A 49 2.34 -2.16 -10.84
CA GLY A 49 2.10 -3.56 -11.20
C GLY A 49 2.00 -4.49 -9.99
N GLN A 50 1.67 -3.98 -8.80
CA GLN A 50 1.52 -4.76 -7.59
C GLN A 50 0.08 -5.25 -7.42
N ARG A 51 -0.10 -6.32 -6.63
CA ARG A 51 -1.43 -6.89 -6.38
C ARG A 51 -2.04 -6.26 -5.14
N PHE A 52 -3.19 -5.63 -5.31
CA PHE A 52 -4.07 -5.24 -4.23
C PHE A 52 -4.99 -6.41 -3.87
N ASP A 53 -4.97 -6.83 -2.62
CA ASP A 53 -5.73 -8.01 -2.15
C ASP A 53 -7.06 -7.59 -1.51
N GLY A 54 -7.10 -6.43 -0.84
CA GLY A 54 -8.35 -5.91 -0.29
C GLY A 54 -8.17 -4.71 0.63
N ILE A 55 -9.30 -4.09 0.96
CA ILE A 55 -9.39 -3.10 2.03
C ILE A 55 -10.71 -3.25 2.79
N GLU A 56 -10.65 -3.12 4.11
CA GLU A 56 -11.79 -3.23 5.02
C GLU A 56 -11.73 -2.11 6.04
N GLU A 57 -12.88 -1.48 6.34
CA GLU A 57 -13.01 -0.62 7.52
C GLU A 57 -13.24 -1.51 8.74
N ILE A 58 -12.24 -1.60 9.61
CA ILE A 58 -12.25 -2.53 10.76
C ILE A 58 -12.82 -1.87 12.02
N GLU A 59 -12.72 -0.54 12.10
CA GLU A 59 -13.37 0.32 13.10
C GLU A 59 -13.71 1.66 12.43
N THR A 60 -14.58 2.46 13.04
CA THR A 60 -14.96 3.77 12.47
C THR A 60 -13.73 4.64 12.22
N GLY A 61 -13.45 4.91 10.95
CA GLY A 61 -12.29 5.71 10.55
C GLY A 61 -10.94 4.97 10.59
N LEU A 62 -10.95 3.63 10.70
CA LEU A 62 -9.75 2.80 10.69
C LEU A 62 -9.88 1.70 9.64
N TRP A 63 -8.95 1.70 8.69
CA TRP A 63 -8.94 0.75 7.57
C TRP A 63 -7.74 -0.19 7.66
N ARG A 64 -7.98 -1.46 7.35
CA ARG A 64 -6.95 -2.47 7.06
C ARG A 64 -6.88 -2.66 5.55
N LEU A 65 -5.68 -2.45 4.98
CA LEU A 65 -5.37 -2.70 3.59
C LEU A 65 -4.42 -3.89 3.47
N GLU A 66 -4.65 -4.75 2.49
CA GLU A 66 -3.82 -5.92 2.21
C GLU A 66 -3.30 -5.88 0.77
N LEU A 67 -2.03 -6.23 0.60
CA LEU A 67 -1.38 -6.28 -0.71
C LEU A 67 -0.31 -7.39 -0.76
N THR A 68 0.00 -7.81 -1.99
CA THR A 68 1.06 -8.78 -2.29
C THR A 68 2.02 -8.19 -3.33
N LYS A 69 3.32 -8.23 -3.05
CA LYS A 69 4.35 -7.89 -4.04
C LYS A 69 4.40 -8.97 -5.12
N VAL A 70 4.22 -8.58 -6.37
CA VAL A 70 4.23 -9.54 -7.51
C VAL A 70 5.25 -9.20 -8.59
N THR A 71 5.88 -8.02 -8.53
CA THR A 71 6.96 -7.61 -9.43
C THR A 71 8.22 -7.20 -8.65
N PRO A 72 9.44 -7.33 -9.21
CA PRO A 72 10.69 -7.10 -8.48
C PRO A 72 10.96 -5.63 -8.12
N ASP A 73 10.72 -4.72 -9.06
CA ASP A 73 10.99 -3.28 -8.92
C ASP A 73 9.74 -2.45 -9.28
N PRO A 74 9.16 -1.67 -8.34
CA PRO A 74 8.01 -0.81 -8.61
C PRO A 74 8.35 0.42 -9.46
N THR A 75 9.61 0.79 -9.60
CA THR A 75 10.10 2.01 -10.27
C THR A 75 10.37 1.83 -11.77
N GLU A 76 10.61 0.61 -12.24
CA GLU A 76 10.78 0.32 -13.67
C GLU A 76 9.46 0.31 -14.47
N LEU A 77 8.32 0.42 -13.78
CA LEU A 77 6.98 0.30 -14.37
C LEU A 77 6.29 1.64 -14.65
N VAL A 78 6.92 2.76 -14.31
CA VAL A 78 6.46 4.10 -14.69
C VAL A 78 7.13 4.49 -16.01
N PRO A 79 6.38 4.63 -17.12
CA PRO A 79 6.95 5.03 -18.42
C PRO A 79 7.48 6.47 -18.43
#